data_AF-A0A4D7AYG5-F1
#
_entry.id   AF-A0A4D7AYG5-F1
#
_cell.length_a   1.000
_cell.length_b   1.000
_cell.length_c   1.000
_cell.angle_alpha   90.00
_cell.angle_beta   90.00
_cell.angle_gamma   90.00
#
_symmetry.space_group_name_H-M   'P 1'
#
loop_
_entity.id
_entity.type
_entity.pdbx_description
1 polymer ?
#
loop_
_entity_poly.entity_id
_entity_poly.type
_entity_poly.pdbx_seq_one_letter_code
_entity_poly.pdbx_strand_id
1 'polypeptide(L)'
;MNIETIQAPRGAIAVLSGGKVQITDAGAALDLAMSVRYETGASRLAIDKRLVCSDFFILSTGVAGDILQKLMNYRFKAAIYGDYSHYASKPLRDFIRESNHGKDFFFVSTMKEAVQRLTDAE
;
A
#
# COMPACT_ATOMS: atom_id res chain seq x y z
N MET A 1 -14.16 6.60 2.64
CA MET A 1 -13.08 5.67 3.00
C MET A 1 -13.22 5.39 4.48
N ASN A 2 -13.03 4.14 4.88
CA ASN A 2 -13.03 3.71 6.27
C ASN A 2 -11.58 3.45 6.70
N ILE A 3 -11.27 3.80 7.95
CA ILE A 3 -9.96 3.59 8.56
C ILE A 3 -10.17 2.78 9.83
N GLU A 4 -9.58 1.59 9.87
CA GLU A 4 -9.53 0.77 11.08
C GLU A 4 -8.08 0.65 11.56
N THR A 5 -7.86 0.72 12.87
CA THR A 5 -6.50 0.66 13.44
C THR A 5 -6.29 -0.66 14.15
N ILE A 6 -5.25 -1.41 13.76
CA ILE A 6 -4.84 -2.66 14.39
C ILE A 6 -3.54 -2.42 15.14
N GLN A 7 -3.50 -2.79 16.41
CA GLN A 7 -2.28 -2.74 17.20
C GLN A 7 -1.39 -3.94 16.86
N ALA A 8 -0.13 -3.67 16.54
CA ALA A 8 0.88 -4.68 16.26
C ALA A 8 2.18 -4.39 17.04
N PRO A 9 3.04 -5.40 17.29
CA PRO A 9 4.26 -5.23 18.09
C PRO A 9 5.20 -4.13 17.59
N ARG A 10 5.19 -3.84 16.28
CA ARG A 10 6.06 -2.85 15.63
C ARG A 10 5.34 -1.54 15.27
N GLY A 11 4.27 -1.23 16.01
CA GLY A 11 3.44 -0.03 15.83
C GLY A 11 2.09 -0.33 15.19
N ALA A 12 1.19 0.65 15.28
CA ALA A 12 -0.15 0.54 14.73
C ALA A 12 -0.15 0.39 13.20
N ILE A 13 -1.07 -0.43 12.70
CA ILE A 13 -1.38 -0.61 11.28
C ILE A 13 -2.73 0.03 11.02
N ALA A 14 -2.79 0.97 10.08
CA ALA A 14 -4.06 1.52 9.59
C ALA A 14 -4.52 0.72 8.37
N VAL A 15 -5.73 0.17 8.45
CA VAL A 15 -6.41 -0.55 7.39
C VAL A 15 -7.38 0.40 6.70
N LEU A 16 -7.07 0.73 5.45
CA LEU A 16 -7.85 1.62 4.61
C LEU A 16 -8.73 0.77 3.69
N SER A 17 -10.03 0.98 3.73
CA SER A 17 -10.99 0.21 2.94
C SER A 17 -12.15 1.06 2.44
N GLY A 18 -12.74 0.64 1.32
CA GLY A 18 -13.95 1.25 0.73
C GLY A 18 -13.78 2.71 0.27
N GLY A 19 -14.74 3.19 -0.53
CA GLY A 19 -14.69 4.53 -1.11
C GLY A 19 -14.27 4.54 -2.58
N LYS A 20 -13.95 5.72 -3.09
CA LYS A 20 -13.48 5.96 -4.46
C LYS A 20 -11.95 5.95 -4.49
N VAL A 21 -11.36 5.92 -5.69
CA VAL A 21 -9.91 6.12 -5.86
C VAL A 21 -9.49 7.43 -5.19
N GLN A 22 -8.46 7.37 -4.34
CA GLN A 22 -7.88 8.53 -3.65
C GLN A 22 -6.38 8.66 -3.88
N ILE A 23 -5.68 7.56 -4.18
CA ILE A 23 -4.24 7.54 -4.47
C ILE A 23 -4.08 7.60 -5.99
N THR A 24 -4.03 8.82 -6.53
CA THR A 24 -3.90 9.08 -7.97
C THR A 24 -2.45 9.29 -8.41
N ASP A 25 -1.63 9.83 -7.53
CA ASP A 25 -0.24 10.20 -7.74
C ASP A 25 0.52 10.24 -6.41
N ALA A 26 1.80 10.58 -6.44
CA ALA A 26 2.66 10.63 -5.25
C ALA A 26 2.24 11.70 -4.23
N GLY A 27 1.66 12.82 -4.66
CA GLY A 27 1.16 13.86 -3.77
C GLY A 27 -0.06 13.36 -3.01
N ALA A 28 -1.05 12.86 -3.74
CA ALA A 28 -2.26 12.29 -3.16
C ALA A 28 -1.97 11.09 -2.22
N ALA A 29 -1.00 10.24 -2.59
CA ALA A 29 -0.53 9.16 -1.71
C ALA A 29 0.04 9.67 -0.39
N LEU A 30 0.89 10.71 -0.45
CA LEU A 30 1.50 11.29 0.74
C LEU A 30 0.46 11.98 1.61
N ASP A 31 -0.40 12.81 1.03
CA ASP A 31 -1.44 13.54 1.76
C ASP A 31 -2.32 12.57 2.55
N LEU A 32 -2.78 11.49 1.90
CA LEU A 32 -3.55 10.43 2.54
C LEU A 32 -2.75 9.76 3.68
N ALA A 33 -1.50 9.37 3.43
CA ALA A 33 -0.65 8.72 4.43
C ALA A 33 -0.40 9.63 5.65
N MET A 34 -0.21 10.93 5.42
CA MET A 34 -0.02 11.93 6.47
C MET A 34 -1.28 12.13 7.31
N SER A 35 -2.45 12.25 6.68
CA SER A 35 -3.73 12.33 7.39
C SER A 35 -3.98 11.09 8.25
N VAL A 36 -3.76 9.89 7.68
CA VAL A 36 -3.90 8.63 8.43
C VAL A 36 -2.94 8.59 9.61
N ARG A 37 -1.68 8.97 9.43
CA ARG A 37 -0.70 9.00 10.52
C ARG A 37 -1.06 10.02 11.59
N TYR A 38 -1.58 11.18 11.21
CA TYR A 38 -2.04 12.21 12.14
C TYR A 38 -3.22 11.71 12.98
N GLU A 39 -4.19 11.03 12.37
CA GLU A 39 -5.40 10.53 13.04
C GLU A 39 -5.14 9.28 13.90
N THR A 40 -4.27 8.38 13.44
CA THR A 40 -4.12 7.03 14.03
C THR A 40 -2.77 6.77 14.68
N GLY A 41 -1.77 7.61 14.41
CA GLY A 41 -0.36 7.35 14.75
C GLY A 41 0.31 6.27 13.90
N ALA A 42 -0.40 5.62 12.96
CA ALA A 42 0.13 4.53 12.16
C ALA A 42 1.07 5.03 11.05
N SER A 43 2.23 4.38 10.92
CA SER A 43 3.12 4.52 9.74
C SER A 43 3.13 3.26 8.86
N ARG A 44 2.27 2.29 9.17
CA ARG A 44 2.08 1.04 8.43
C ARG A 44 0.67 1.04 7.87
N LEU A 45 0.53 0.94 6.55
CA LEU A 45 -0.75 1.13 5.84
C LEU A 45 -1.16 -0.15 5.10
N ALA A 46 -2.24 -0.80 5.51
CA ALA A 46 -2.89 -1.82 4.70
C ALA A 46 -3.93 -1.12 3.81
N ILE A 47 -3.70 -1.08 2.51
CA ILE A 47 -4.46 -0.24 1.57
C ILE A 47 -5.27 -1.13 0.63
N ASP A 48 -6.58 -0.94 0.59
CA ASP A 48 -7.40 -1.58 -0.43
C ASP A 48 -6.97 -1.10 -1.82
N LYS A 49 -6.66 -2.05 -2.72
CA LYS A 49 -6.29 -1.77 -4.11
C LYS A 49 -7.27 -0.83 -4.82
N ARG A 50 -8.56 -0.86 -4.46
CA ARG A 50 -9.61 0.01 -5.03
C ARG A 50 -9.40 1.50 -4.73
N LEU A 51 -8.58 1.85 -3.75
CA LEU A 51 -8.21 3.22 -3.43
C LEU A 51 -7.07 3.74 -4.32
N VAL A 52 -6.39 2.86 -5.06
CA VAL A 52 -5.24 3.17 -5.92
C VAL A 52 -5.68 3.27 -7.37
N CYS A 53 -5.19 4.28 -8.09
CA CYS A 53 -5.50 4.44 -9.51
C CYS A 53 -5.00 3.26 -10.36
N SER A 54 -5.65 3.02 -11.50
CA SER A 54 -5.26 1.93 -12.42
C SER A 54 -3.83 2.08 -12.94
N ASP A 55 -3.37 3.32 -13.12
CA ASP A 55 -2.07 3.65 -13.71
C ASP A 55 -0.90 3.19 -12.84
N PHE A 56 -1.12 3.05 -11.53
CA PHE A 56 -0.18 2.41 -10.62
C PHE A 56 0.19 0.98 -11.09
N PHE A 57 -0.76 0.23 -11.63
CA PHE A 57 -0.54 -1.16 -12.07
C PHE A 57 0.01 -1.25 -13.50
N ILE A 58 0.26 -0.12 -14.15
CA ILE A 58 0.88 -0.03 -15.49
C ILE A 58 2.28 0.56 -15.31
N LEU A 59 3.29 -0.30 -15.10
CA LEU A 59 4.63 0.16 -14.69
C LEU A 59 5.29 1.20 -15.62
N SER A 60 4.95 1.19 -16.92
CA SER A 60 5.47 2.18 -17.87
C SER A 60 4.97 3.61 -17.64
N THR A 61 3.96 3.82 -16.79
CA THR A 61 3.48 5.17 -16.41
C THR A 61 4.43 5.87 -15.43
N GLY A 62 5.29 5.13 -14.72
CA GLY A 62 6.13 5.65 -13.64
C GLY A 62 5.40 5.90 -12.31
N VAL A 63 4.07 5.88 -12.31
CA VAL A 63 3.22 6.25 -11.15
C VAL A 63 3.51 5.41 -9.91
N ALA A 64 3.68 4.09 -10.06
CA ALA A 64 4.02 3.22 -8.93
C ALA A 64 5.36 3.57 -8.29
N GLY A 65 6.38 3.83 -9.11
CA GLY A 65 7.71 4.21 -8.62
C GLY A 65 7.65 5.50 -7.81
N ASP A 66 6.99 6.52 -8.36
CA ASP A 66 6.85 7.82 -7.70
C ASP A 66 6.11 7.72 -6.37
N ILE A 67 4.98 7.00 -6.33
CA ILE A 67 4.19 6.80 -5.11
C ILE A 67 5.00 6.04 -4.04
N LEU A 68 5.59 4.90 -4.40
CA LEU A 68 6.31 4.07 -3.44
C LEU A 68 7.57 4.76 -2.92
N GLN A 69 8.32 5.45 -3.79
CA GLN A 69 9.47 6.23 -3.39
C GLN A 69 9.06 7.36 -2.43
N LYS A 70 7.94 8.05 -2.70
CA LYS A 70 7.44 9.09 -1.80
C LYS A 70 7.07 8.52 -0.44
N LEU A 71 6.35 7.41 -0.36
CA LEU A 71 6.01 6.77 0.92
C LEU A 71 7.26 6.33 1.70
N MET A 72 8.24 5.75 1.00
CA MET A 72 9.50 5.32 1.60
C MET A 72 10.29 6.50 2.20
N ASN A 73 10.38 7.63 1.47
CA ASN A 73 11.06 8.84 1.94
C ASN A 73 10.49 9.37 3.26
N TYR A 74 9.19 9.16 3.49
CA TYR A 74 8.48 9.60 4.70
C TYR A 74 8.31 8.48 5.75
N ARG A 75 9.05 7.38 5.58
CA ARG A 75 9.13 6.22 6.50
C ARG A 75 7.81 5.46 6.66
N PHE A 76 6.99 5.44 5.63
CA PHE A 76 5.82 4.58 5.57
C PHE A 76 6.18 3.20 5.04
N LYS A 77 5.51 2.17 5.58
CA LYS A 77 5.40 0.84 4.97
C LYS A 77 3.97 0.63 4.51
N ALA A 78 3.77 -0.08 3.40
CA ALA A 78 2.42 -0.32 2.91
C ALA A 78 2.23 -1.74 2.38
N ALA A 79 1.01 -2.26 2.52
CA ALA A 79 0.56 -3.49 1.90
C ALA A 79 -0.72 -3.21 1.12
N ILE A 80 -0.66 -3.28 -0.21
CA ILE A 80 -1.81 -3.06 -1.08
C ILE A 80 -2.52 -4.39 -1.30
N TYR A 81 -3.73 -4.53 -0.75
CA TYR A 81 -4.49 -5.77 -0.82
C TYR A 81 -5.61 -5.75 -1.83
N GLY A 82 -5.80 -6.87 -2.52
CA GLY A 82 -6.87 -7.06 -3.50
C GLY A 82 -6.49 -8.10 -4.55
N ASP A 83 -7.39 -8.32 -5.51
CA ASP A 83 -7.14 -9.31 -6.55
C ASP A 83 -6.16 -8.80 -7.63
N TYR A 84 -5.13 -9.60 -7.90
CA TYR A 84 -4.12 -9.38 -8.93
C TYR A 84 -4.19 -10.43 -10.05
N SER A 85 -5.11 -11.40 -9.98
CA SER A 85 -5.23 -12.53 -10.92
C SER A 85 -5.42 -12.08 -12.37
N HIS A 86 -6.10 -10.95 -12.58
CA HIS A 86 -6.36 -10.37 -13.90
C HIS A 86 -5.13 -9.75 -14.57
N TYR A 87 -4.02 -9.54 -13.84
CA TYR A 87 -2.82 -8.97 -14.44
C TYR A 87 -1.91 -10.06 -15.00
N ALA A 88 -1.84 -10.14 -16.32
CA ALA A 88 -1.00 -11.11 -17.02
C ALA A 88 0.42 -10.60 -17.34
N SER A 89 0.69 -9.29 -17.18
CA SER A 89 1.96 -8.71 -17.64
C SER A 89 3.14 -9.21 -16.80
N LYS A 90 4.18 -9.70 -17.48
CA LYS A 90 5.42 -10.17 -16.83
C LYS A 90 6.09 -9.07 -15.97
N PRO A 91 6.24 -7.82 -16.43
CA PRO A 91 6.86 -6.76 -15.63
C PRO A 91 6.15 -6.52 -14.29
N LEU A 92 4.81 -6.44 -14.30
CA LEU A 92 4.06 -6.22 -13.05
C LEU A 92 4.17 -7.41 -12.10
N ARG A 93 4.13 -8.64 -12.63
CA ARG A 93 4.31 -9.85 -11.82
C ARG A 93 5.69 -9.91 -11.18
N ASP A 94 6.74 -9.59 -11.93
CA ASP A 94 8.11 -9.56 -11.41
C ASP A 94 8.24 -8.48 -10.33
N PHE A 95 7.70 -7.28 -10.58
CA PHE A 95 7.67 -6.18 -9.62
C PHE A 95 6.94 -6.53 -8.31
N ILE A 96 5.77 -7.15 -8.40
CA ILE A 96 4.99 -7.61 -7.24
C ILE A 96 5.79 -8.66 -6.45
N ARG A 97 6.40 -9.62 -7.13
CA ARG A 97 7.22 -10.66 -6.50
C ARG A 97 8.43 -10.08 -5.79
N GLU A 98 9.15 -9.16 -6.44
CA GLU A 98 10.32 -8.48 -5.86
C GLU A 98 9.93 -7.64 -4.65
N SER A 99 8.85 -6.87 -4.75
CA SER A 99 8.31 -6.09 -3.62
C SER A 99 7.94 -7.00 -2.45
N ASN A 100 7.25 -8.11 -2.72
CA ASN A 100 6.89 -9.09 -1.69
C ASN A 100 8.09 -9.81 -1.06
N HIS A 101 9.27 -9.84 -1.68
CA HIS A 101 10.49 -10.31 -1.03
C HIS A 101 11.22 -9.22 -0.23
N GLY A 102 10.86 -7.95 -0.45
CA GLY A 102 11.36 -6.82 0.32
C GLY A 102 10.73 -6.71 1.71
N LYS A 103 10.93 -5.55 2.35
CA LYS A 103 10.49 -5.28 3.74
C LYS A 103 9.53 -4.10 3.88
N ASP A 104 9.32 -3.30 2.83
CA ASP A 104 8.63 -2.02 2.92
C ASP A 104 7.26 -2.02 2.23
N PHE A 105 7.15 -2.75 1.12
CA PHE A 105 5.95 -2.77 0.30
C PHE A 105 5.50 -4.17 -0.04
N PHE A 106 4.21 -4.44 0.12
CA PHE A 106 3.63 -5.75 -0.13
C PHE A 106 2.39 -5.63 -1.03
N PHE A 107 2.19 -6.63 -1.88
CA PHE A 107 1.05 -6.76 -2.78
C PHE A 107 0.45 -8.13 -2.59
N VAL A 108 -0.72 -8.20 -1.96
CA VAL A 108 -1.27 -9.44 -1.42
C VAL A 108 -2.75 -9.57 -1.70
N SER A 109 -3.28 -10.79 -1.63
CA SER A 109 -4.64 -11.08 -2.08
C SER A 109 -5.72 -10.57 -1.12
N THR A 110 -5.41 -10.51 0.18
CA THR A 110 -6.40 -10.24 1.24
C THR A 110 -5.91 -9.23 2.27
N MET A 111 -6.87 -8.55 2.91
CA MET A 111 -6.62 -7.66 4.04
C MET A 111 -5.87 -8.37 5.17
N LYS A 112 -6.24 -9.63 5.47
CA LYS A 112 -5.60 -10.43 6.53
C LYS A 112 -4.11 -10.66 6.22
N GLU A 113 -3.80 -11.01 4.98
CA GLU A 113 -2.42 -11.20 4.53
C GLU A 113 -1.63 -9.88 4.60
N ALA A 114 -2.26 -8.75 4.25
CA ALA A 114 -1.63 -7.43 4.33
C ALA A 114 -1.24 -7.06 5.76
N VAL A 115 -2.16 -7.23 6.70
CA VAL A 115 -1.93 -7.00 8.13
C VAL A 115 -0.82 -7.91 8.64
N GLN A 116 -0.82 -9.19 8.25
CA GLN A 116 0.22 -10.14 8.65
C GLN A 116 1.61 -9.70 8.14
N ARG A 117 1.74 -9.40 6.84
CA ARG A 117 3.01 -8.94 6.24
C ARG A 117 3.52 -7.67 6.94
N LEU A 118 2.64 -6.72 7.23
CA LEU A 118 2.99 -5.49 7.94
C LEU A 118 3.32 -5.71 9.42
N THR A 119 2.80 -6.77 10.04
CA THR A 119 3.14 -7.16 11.42
C THR A 119 4.55 -7.72 11.50
N ASP A 120 4.91 -8.54 10.52
CA ASP A 120 6.21 -9.25 10.47
C ASP A 120 7.34 -8.37 9.90
N ALA A 121 6.99 -7.35 9.11
CA ALA A 121 7.95 -6.46 8.46
C ALA A 121 8.82 -5.70 9.47
N GLU A 122 10.13 -5.79 9.32
CA GLU A 122 11.09 -5.15 10.23
C GLU A 122 11.04 -3.62 10.19
#